data_AF-A0AAD5AHP9-F1
#
_entry.id   AF-A0AAD5AHP9-F1
#
_cell.length_a   1.000
_cell.length_b   1.000
_cell.length_c   1.000
_cell.angle_alpha   90.00
_cell.angle_beta   90.00
_cell.angle_gamma   90.00
#
_symmetry.space_group_name_H-M   'P 1'
#
loop_
_entity.id
_entity.type
_entity.pdbx_description
1 polymer ?
#
loop_
_entity_poly.entity_id
_entity_poly.type
_entity_poly.pdbx_seq_one_letter_code
_entity_poly.pdbx_strand_id
1 'polypeptide(L)'
;MAPGLNSDRNTGDWMTCLPEELWDIPLTNLAIPGSHDAMSYCLDITSPLLRSESDSFRLLDRVFYCFTRPIIYKWATTQACLYLIPDSAGLYLIPDSAGLHLIPDSAGVHLISDSAGLHLIHDSAGLYLIHDSAGLHLIPDSAGLHLIHDSAGLYLIHDSAGLHLIPDSAGLHLIHDSAGLYLIPDSAGLYLIPDSAGLHLIHDLAGLHLIPDSAGLHLISDSAGLHLISDSAGLYLIPDSAGLHLISDSAGLHLISDLAGLHLIPDSTGLFQIRQLKNIVQQLQAGVRYFDLRIAHKQNDVSRDLYFTHVIYTQVTVVDTLNTVATWLSEHPKEIVILACSHFEGLSEKLHEEFIYSLKIIFGFKLCPPKADTTLRSLWSSGYQVVLSYEDHAAERHKELWPEIPYWWANKADAEELIQYLDSQKRFGRPDGFFVAGLNLTADRCFMASNPHISLRTVTMEQWECVRRWLEDQKPGSDMTSLNIIAGDFIGLIPLCSIIIDLNKKLLKRRSPKKVEV
;
A
#
# COMPACT_ATOMS: atom_id res chain seq x y z
N MET A 1 -6.95 6.17 35.50
CA MET A 1 -5.78 6.38 34.61
C MET A 1 -5.86 5.32 33.54
N ALA A 2 -5.91 5.69 32.26
CA ALA A 2 -5.74 4.72 31.18
C ALA A 2 -4.23 4.56 30.91
N PRO A 3 -3.71 3.33 30.73
CA PRO A 3 -2.38 3.16 30.16
C PRO A 3 -2.41 3.65 28.71
N GLY A 4 -1.36 4.35 28.27
CA GLY A 4 -1.28 4.87 26.91
C GLY A 4 -1.27 3.76 25.86
N LEU A 5 -1.98 3.99 24.76
CA LEU A 5 -1.81 3.22 23.53
C LEU A 5 -0.41 3.52 22.97
N ASN A 6 0.54 2.60 23.16
CA ASN A 6 1.81 2.63 22.45
C ASN A 6 1.55 2.27 20.98
N SER A 7 1.36 3.29 20.14
CA SER A 7 1.31 3.16 18.68
C SER A 7 2.64 2.66 18.08
N ASP A 8 3.75 2.96 18.76
CA ASP A 8 5.08 2.92 18.16
C ASP A 8 5.82 1.62 18.50
N ARG A 9 5.26 0.48 18.07
CA ARG A 9 6.02 -0.77 17.91
C ARG A 9 5.94 -1.20 16.45
N ASN A 10 7.07 -1.15 15.75
CA ASN A 10 7.20 -1.86 14.48
C ASN A 10 7.07 -3.37 14.75
N THR A 11 5.93 -3.95 14.37
CA THR A 11 5.64 -5.39 14.47
C THR A 11 6.11 -6.18 13.24
N GLY A 12 6.79 -5.53 12.28
CA GLY A 12 7.34 -6.15 11.07
C GLY A 12 8.35 -7.27 11.34
N ASP A 13 9.07 -7.22 12.46
CA ASP A 13 10.12 -8.19 12.82
C ASP A 13 9.80 -8.93 14.15
N TRP A 14 8.52 -9.17 14.43
CA TRP A 14 8.13 -9.64 15.77
C TRP A 14 8.64 -11.04 16.13
N MET A 15 8.82 -11.96 15.16
CA MET A 15 9.38 -13.29 15.44
C MET A 15 10.87 -13.17 15.77
N THR A 16 11.59 -12.31 15.06
CA THR A 16 12.98 -11.92 15.31
C THR A 16 13.16 -11.28 16.69
N CYS A 17 12.19 -10.46 17.11
CA CYS A 17 12.18 -9.78 18.40
C CYS A 17 11.63 -10.62 19.58
N LEU A 18 11.28 -11.90 19.39
CA LEU A 18 10.97 -12.79 20.51
C LEU A 18 12.22 -13.04 21.36
N PRO A 19 12.10 -13.15 22.69
CA PRO A 19 13.19 -13.65 23.55
C PRO A 19 13.67 -15.04 23.14
N GLU A 20 14.98 -15.27 23.22
CA GLU A 20 15.64 -16.48 22.69
C GLU A 20 15.09 -17.78 23.28
N GLU A 21 14.59 -17.78 24.53
CA GLU A 21 13.99 -18.96 25.13
C GLU A 21 12.73 -19.45 24.39
N LEU A 22 12.12 -18.60 23.55
CA LEU A 22 10.97 -18.94 22.71
C LEU A 22 11.36 -19.44 21.32
N TRP A 23 12.62 -19.26 20.87
CA TRP A 23 13.04 -19.68 19.53
C TRP A 23 13.08 -21.20 19.36
N ASP A 24 13.27 -21.93 20.46
CA ASP A 24 13.25 -23.39 20.57
C ASP A 24 11.86 -23.95 20.94
N ILE A 25 10.80 -23.15 20.78
CA ILE A 25 9.41 -23.60 20.86
C ILE A 25 8.88 -23.77 19.43
N PRO A 26 8.27 -24.92 19.06
CA PRO A 26 7.67 -25.09 17.74
C PRO A 26 6.61 -24.01 17.45
N LEU A 27 6.54 -23.53 16.21
CA LEU A 27 5.55 -22.53 15.78
C LEU A 27 4.12 -22.95 16.10
N THR A 28 3.81 -24.25 16.06
CA THR A 28 2.51 -24.84 16.44
C THR A 28 2.13 -24.64 17.92
N ASN A 29 3.09 -24.23 18.76
CA ASN A 29 2.94 -23.94 20.19
C ASN A 29 3.12 -22.44 20.52
N LEU A 30 3.30 -21.58 19.52
CA LEU A 30 3.25 -20.11 19.67
C LEU A 30 1.85 -19.57 19.33
N ALA A 31 1.56 -18.36 19.80
CA ALA A 31 0.41 -17.57 19.35
C ALA A 31 0.80 -16.78 18.10
N ILE A 32 0.08 -16.98 16.99
CA ILE A 32 0.42 -16.42 15.67
C ILE A 32 -0.76 -15.57 15.16
N PRO A 33 -0.57 -14.28 14.82
CA PRO A 33 -1.65 -13.46 14.25
C PRO A 33 -1.96 -13.83 12.81
N GLY A 34 -3.25 -13.99 12.50
CA GLY A 34 -3.75 -14.26 11.15
C GLY A 34 -4.74 -13.22 10.63
N SER A 35 -4.81 -13.06 9.31
CA SER A 35 -5.97 -12.44 8.65
C SER A 35 -6.93 -13.53 8.17
N HIS A 36 -8.21 -13.35 8.50
CA HIS A 36 -9.32 -14.05 7.85
C HIS A 36 -9.68 -13.33 6.54
N ASP A 37 -10.20 -14.07 5.53
CA ASP A 37 -10.53 -13.58 4.18
C ASP A 37 -9.51 -12.56 3.66
N ALA A 38 -8.25 -12.98 3.59
CA ALA A 38 -7.17 -12.10 3.22
C ALA A 38 -7.34 -11.63 1.75
N MET A 39 -6.95 -10.39 1.48
CA MET A 39 -7.10 -9.70 0.18
C MET A 39 -8.54 -9.23 -0.13
N SER A 40 -9.49 -9.33 0.79
CA SER A 40 -10.84 -8.76 0.62
C SER A 40 -10.87 -7.21 0.56
N TYR A 41 -9.74 -6.54 0.83
CA TYR A 41 -9.53 -5.11 0.53
C TYR A 41 -9.54 -4.78 -0.98
N CYS A 42 -9.22 -5.72 -1.86
CA CYS A 42 -9.06 -5.49 -3.30
C CYS A 42 -10.12 -6.17 -4.18
N LEU A 43 -11.29 -6.44 -3.59
CA LEU A 43 -12.46 -6.96 -4.30
C LEU A 43 -12.93 -6.01 -5.40
N ASP A 44 -13.09 -6.54 -6.60
CA ASP A 44 -13.64 -5.86 -7.76
C ASP A 44 -15.17 -5.86 -7.69
N ILE A 45 -15.74 -4.71 -7.34
CA ILE A 45 -17.19 -4.51 -7.28
C ILE A 45 -17.89 -4.72 -8.63
N THR A 46 -17.15 -4.71 -9.75
CA THR A 46 -17.66 -4.95 -11.11
C THR A 46 -17.56 -6.41 -11.57
N SER A 47 -16.78 -7.25 -10.88
CA SER A 47 -16.56 -8.66 -11.24
C SER A 47 -17.85 -9.52 -11.16
N PRO A 48 -17.97 -10.63 -11.90
CA PRO A 48 -19.09 -11.56 -11.72
C PRO A 48 -19.11 -12.17 -10.31
N LEU A 49 -20.28 -12.60 -9.85
CA LEU A 49 -20.37 -13.44 -8.66
C LEU A 49 -19.77 -14.84 -8.92
N LEU A 50 -19.35 -15.51 -7.85
CA LEU A 50 -18.89 -16.90 -7.85
C LEU A 50 -19.89 -17.91 -8.46
N ARG A 51 -19.39 -19.07 -8.90
CA ARG A 51 -20.20 -20.19 -9.42
C ARG A 51 -20.91 -20.98 -8.32
N SER A 52 -20.33 -21.02 -7.13
CA SER A 52 -20.96 -21.57 -5.92
C SER A 52 -22.19 -20.77 -5.48
N GLU A 53 -22.30 -19.50 -5.84
CA GLU A 53 -23.43 -18.66 -5.44
C GLU A 53 -24.75 -19.04 -6.12
N SER A 54 -25.81 -19.04 -5.30
CA SER A 54 -27.15 -19.51 -5.66
C SER A 54 -27.76 -18.78 -6.87
N ASP A 55 -28.40 -19.51 -7.79
CA ASP A 55 -29.00 -18.95 -9.01
C ASP A 55 -29.96 -17.79 -8.76
N SER A 56 -30.76 -17.87 -7.70
CA SER A 56 -31.67 -16.80 -7.29
C SER A 56 -30.93 -15.52 -6.90
N PHE A 57 -29.77 -15.63 -6.24
CA PHE A 57 -28.92 -14.50 -5.87
C PHE A 57 -28.18 -13.92 -7.09
N ARG A 58 -27.69 -14.78 -8.01
CA ARG A 58 -27.08 -14.34 -9.28
C ARG A 58 -28.08 -13.63 -10.19
N LEU A 59 -29.34 -14.09 -10.22
CA LEU A 59 -30.43 -13.42 -10.91
C LEU A 59 -30.81 -12.10 -10.23
N LEU A 60 -30.88 -12.07 -8.90
CA LEU A 60 -31.16 -10.85 -8.13
C LEU A 60 -30.09 -9.77 -8.40
N ASP A 61 -28.81 -10.12 -8.33
CA ASP A 61 -27.69 -9.22 -8.62
C ASP A 61 -27.72 -8.71 -10.07
N ARG A 62 -28.06 -9.57 -11.03
CA ARG A 62 -28.19 -9.17 -12.44
C ARG A 62 -29.35 -8.20 -12.69
N VAL A 63 -30.40 -8.22 -11.87
CA VAL A 63 -31.59 -7.34 -12.02
C VAL A 63 -31.51 -6.09 -11.14
N PHE A 64 -30.88 -6.17 -9.97
CA PHE A 64 -30.82 -5.10 -8.96
C PHE A 64 -29.38 -4.71 -8.56
N TYR A 65 -28.43 -4.86 -9.49
CA TYR A 65 -26.99 -4.61 -9.33
C TYR A 65 -26.63 -3.37 -8.48
N CYS A 66 -27.29 -2.24 -8.74
CA CYS A 66 -27.05 -0.97 -8.03
C CYS A 66 -27.45 -0.99 -6.54
N PHE A 67 -28.26 -1.94 -6.10
CA PHE A 67 -28.63 -2.17 -4.70
C PHE A 67 -27.90 -3.35 -4.07
N THR A 68 -27.68 -4.44 -4.83
CA THR A 68 -26.97 -5.63 -4.33
C THR A 68 -25.48 -5.36 -4.11
N ARG A 69 -24.79 -4.70 -5.05
CA ARG A 69 -23.33 -4.51 -4.97
C ARG A 69 -22.84 -3.67 -3.79
N PRO A 70 -23.48 -2.54 -3.42
CA PRO A 70 -23.10 -1.81 -2.21
C PRO A 70 -23.30 -2.62 -0.91
N ILE A 71 -24.25 -3.58 -0.90
CA ILE A 71 -24.46 -4.48 0.25
C ILE A 71 -23.38 -5.57 0.25
N ILE A 72 -23.17 -6.25 -0.88
CA ILE A 72 -22.13 -7.30 -1.02
C ILE A 72 -20.77 -6.73 -0.61
N TYR A 73 -20.36 -5.57 -1.12
CA TYR A 73 -19.07 -4.96 -0.79
C TYR A 73 -18.93 -4.64 0.71
N LYS A 74 -19.98 -4.09 1.35
CA LYS A 74 -20.01 -3.80 2.81
C LYS A 74 -19.88 -5.02 3.73
N TRP A 75 -20.20 -6.21 3.23
CA TRP A 75 -20.21 -7.46 4.01
C TRP A 75 -19.12 -8.45 3.57
N ALA A 76 -18.58 -8.33 2.35
CA ALA A 76 -17.46 -9.12 1.86
C ALA A 76 -16.08 -8.52 2.20
N THR A 77 -15.96 -7.19 2.33
CA THR A 77 -14.69 -6.54 2.69
C THR A 77 -14.41 -6.58 4.19
N THR A 78 -13.28 -7.20 4.55
CA THR A 78 -12.80 -7.42 5.92
C THR A 78 -11.57 -6.55 6.29
N GLN A 79 -11.15 -5.53 5.49
CA GLN A 79 -9.90 -4.70 5.63
C GLN A 79 -10.08 -3.19 5.17
N ALA A 80 -9.11 -2.21 5.28
CA ALA A 80 -9.26 -0.71 5.01
C ALA A 80 -7.95 0.22 4.74
N CYS A 81 -8.02 1.52 4.21
CA CYS A 81 -6.91 2.43 3.57
C CYS A 81 -6.94 4.09 3.65
N LEU A 82 -6.07 5.00 2.94
CA LEU A 82 -5.85 6.60 2.93
C LEU A 82 -5.12 7.50 1.70
N TYR A 83 -5.06 8.93 1.54
CA TYR A 83 -4.53 9.89 0.35
C TYR A 83 -4.10 11.53 0.46
N LEU A 84 -3.34 12.35 -0.46
CA LEU A 84 -3.03 13.94 -0.61
C LEU A 84 -2.05 14.67 -1.78
N ILE A 85 -1.99 16.05 -2.24
CA ILE A 85 -1.22 16.84 -3.44
C ILE A 85 -1.15 18.52 -3.71
N PRO A 86 -0.14 19.38 -4.32
CA PRO A 86 -0.10 20.48 -5.53
C PRO A 86 1.28 21.26 -6.16
N ASP A 87 1.42 22.35 -7.10
CA ASP A 87 2.61 22.69 -8.16
C ASP A 87 3.30 24.18 -8.70
N SER A 88 4.03 24.51 -9.93
CA SER A 88 5.58 24.95 -10.40
C SER A 88 6.40 25.92 -11.60
N ALA A 89 7.43 26.95 -11.59
CA ALA A 89 7.90 28.30 -12.46
C ALA A 89 8.88 28.76 -13.82
N GLY A 90 9.21 30.13 -14.27
CA GLY A 90 9.61 30.96 -15.65
C GLY A 90 10.58 32.35 -16.15
N LEU A 91 10.42 33.79 -16.19
CA LEU A 91 11.01 34.97 -17.21
C LEU A 91 11.54 36.58 -16.94
N TYR A 92 11.99 37.56 -17.91
CA TYR A 92 12.75 38.99 -18.08
C TYR A 92 12.14 40.46 -18.62
N LEU A 93 12.67 41.76 -18.39
CA LEU A 93 13.02 43.09 -19.22
C LEU A 93 13.56 44.50 -18.52
N ILE A 94 14.68 45.23 -18.94
CA ILE A 94 15.54 46.39 -18.32
C ILE A 94 14.88 47.69 -17.74
N PRO A 95 15.13 48.22 -16.47
CA PRO A 95 16.03 49.38 -16.03
C PRO A 95 16.16 49.70 -14.46
N ASP A 96 16.55 50.91 -13.99
CA ASP A 96 16.66 51.25 -12.52
C ASP A 96 15.43 51.99 -11.88
N SER A 97 15.10 51.66 -10.63
CA SER A 97 14.17 52.34 -9.67
C SER A 97 12.64 52.20 -9.86
N ALA A 98 11.92 52.31 -8.73
CA ALA A 98 10.63 51.65 -8.47
C ALA A 98 9.41 52.06 -9.34
N GLY A 99 8.61 51.06 -9.73
CA GLY A 99 7.28 51.20 -10.33
C GLY A 99 7.28 51.32 -11.86
N LEU A 100 7.59 50.23 -12.55
CA LEU A 100 7.67 50.19 -14.01
C LEU A 100 6.62 49.26 -14.64
N HIS A 101 5.94 49.75 -15.67
CA HIS A 101 5.05 48.96 -16.53
C HIS A 101 5.46 49.12 -18.00
N LEU A 102 5.60 48.01 -18.72
CA LEU A 102 6.03 47.96 -20.11
C LEU A 102 5.14 47.00 -20.93
N ILE A 103 4.84 47.37 -22.17
CA ILE A 103 4.12 46.54 -23.14
C ILE A 103 4.77 46.73 -24.53
N PRO A 104 5.71 45.86 -24.97
CA PRO A 104 6.33 45.94 -26.29
C PRO A 104 5.95 44.75 -27.20
N ASP A 105 5.48 45.02 -28.41
CA ASP A 105 4.78 43.99 -29.22
C ASP A 105 5.65 43.36 -30.34
N SER A 106 6.99 43.46 -30.30
CA SER A 106 7.85 42.90 -31.37
C SER A 106 9.36 42.75 -31.07
N ALA A 107 9.93 41.62 -31.53
CA ALA A 107 11.29 41.08 -31.32
C ALA A 107 11.71 40.77 -29.86
N GLY A 108 12.42 39.65 -29.68
CA GLY A 108 12.92 39.18 -28.37
C GLY A 108 13.87 40.16 -27.66
N VAL A 109 13.91 40.12 -26.33
CA VAL A 109 14.25 41.28 -25.49
C VAL A 109 15.01 40.90 -24.22
N HIS A 110 15.82 41.83 -23.69
CA HIS A 110 16.69 41.60 -22.52
C HIS A 110 16.47 42.51 -21.26
N LEU A 111 16.84 42.08 -20.03
CA LEU A 111 16.79 42.74 -18.67
C LEU A 111 18.18 42.84 -18.02
N ILE A 112 18.37 43.89 -17.22
CA ILE A 112 19.07 43.99 -15.92
C ILE A 112 18.35 45.15 -15.17
N SER A 113 17.87 45.03 -13.93
CA SER A 113 16.98 46.07 -13.34
C SER A 113 16.79 46.03 -11.84
N ASP A 114 16.79 47.22 -11.25
CA ASP A 114 16.72 47.46 -9.82
C ASP A 114 15.46 48.31 -9.48
N SER A 115 14.30 47.94 -10.05
CA SER A 115 13.00 48.65 -9.91
C SER A 115 11.93 47.91 -9.10
N ALA A 116 11.74 48.26 -7.81
CA ALA A 116 10.69 47.64 -6.99
C ALA A 116 9.29 47.80 -7.62
N GLY A 117 8.68 46.68 -8.03
CA GLY A 117 7.47 46.63 -8.85
C GLY A 117 7.76 46.83 -10.34
N LEU A 118 8.06 45.75 -11.07
CA LEU A 118 8.13 45.69 -12.52
C LEU A 118 7.01 44.82 -13.10
N HIS A 119 6.32 45.31 -14.12
CA HIS A 119 5.29 44.61 -14.89
C HIS A 119 5.60 44.68 -16.40
N LEU A 120 5.57 43.54 -17.10
CA LEU A 120 5.80 43.42 -18.54
C LEU A 120 4.68 42.63 -19.24
N ILE A 121 4.39 42.96 -20.49
CA ILE A 121 3.61 42.12 -21.43
C ILE A 121 4.35 42.18 -22.80
N HIS A 122 4.67 41.09 -23.51
CA HIS A 122 5.60 41.18 -24.68
C HIS A 122 5.45 40.10 -25.79
N ASP A 123 4.85 40.44 -26.93
CA ASP A 123 4.37 39.43 -27.89
C ASP A 123 5.41 38.98 -28.95
N SER A 124 6.64 38.55 -28.57
CA SER A 124 7.63 38.14 -29.60
C SER A 124 8.95 37.46 -29.22
N ALA A 125 9.29 36.40 -29.94
CA ALA A 125 10.63 35.99 -30.40
C ALA A 125 11.85 35.91 -29.42
N GLY A 126 11.64 35.91 -28.10
CA GLY A 126 12.58 35.34 -27.11
C GLY A 126 13.10 36.29 -26.01
N LEU A 127 12.80 36.01 -24.74
CA LEU A 127 13.23 36.77 -23.54
C LEU A 127 14.24 35.97 -22.66
N TYR A 128 14.49 36.27 -21.37
CA TYR A 128 15.52 35.64 -20.45
C TYR A 128 15.08 35.72 -18.92
N LEU A 129 15.93 36.05 -17.91
CA LEU A 129 15.68 36.93 -16.68
C LEU A 129 17.02 37.55 -16.10
N ILE A 130 17.08 38.82 -15.66
CA ILE A 130 17.95 39.43 -14.57
C ILE A 130 17.30 40.68 -13.98
N HIS A 131 16.89 40.69 -12.71
CA HIS A 131 16.42 41.87 -11.96
C HIS A 131 16.65 41.66 -10.44
N ASP A 132 16.85 42.76 -9.71
CA ASP A 132 17.24 42.83 -8.29
C ASP A 132 16.41 43.90 -7.55
N SER A 133 15.13 43.61 -7.29
CA SER A 133 14.23 44.47 -6.48
C SER A 133 12.82 43.89 -6.30
N ALA A 134 12.16 44.17 -5.17
CA ALA A 134 10.92 43.48 -4.79
C ALA A 134 9.73 43.65 -5.78
N GLY A 135 9.27 42.54 -6.36
CA GLY A 135 8.01 42.40 -7.08
C GLY A 135 8.13 42.50 -8.61
N LEU A 136 7.87 41.40 -9.31
CA LEU A 136 8.01 41.27 -10.76
C LEU A 136 6.81 40.49 -11.39
N HIS A 137 6.30 40.93 -12.54
CA HIS A 137 5.15 40.33 -13.23
C HIS A 137 5.32 40.43 -14.76
N LEU A 138 4.98 39.39 -15.52
CA LEU A 138 5.32 39.31 -16.95
C LEU A 138 4.22 38.55 -17.76
N ILE A 139 3.95 38.88 -19.03
CA ILE A 139 3.02 38.10 -19.91
C ILE A 139 3.44 38.17 -21.39
N PRO A 140 4.26 37.25 -21.94
CA PRO A 140 4.74 37.37 -23.32
C PRO A 140 4.68 36.10 -24.18
N ASP A 141 4.46 36.29 -25.48
CA ASP A 141 4.31 35.21 -26.49
C ASP A 141 5.61 35.07 -27.33
N SER A 142 6.69 34.54 -26.73
CA SER A 142 8.05 34.91 -27.15
C SER A 142 9.14 33.81 -27.35
N ALA A 143 9.35 33.35 -28.60
CA ALA A 143 10.26 32.24 -29.00
C ALA A 143 11.71 32.23 -28.44
N GLY A 144 11.91 31.59 -27.28
CA GLY A 144 13.21 31.20 -26.71
C GLY A 144 13.62 32.01 -25.47
N LEU A 145 13.78 31.35 -24.32
CA LEU A 145 13.73 32.01 -23.00
C LEU A 145 14.79 31.45 -22.00
N HIS A 146 15.46 32.28 -21.16
CA HIS A 146 16.53 31.86 -20.20
C HIS A 146 16.79 32.75 -18.92
N LEU A 147 16.55 32.32 -17.67
CA LEU A 147 16.46 33.16 -16.45
C LEU A 147 17.68 33.24 -15.49
N ILE A 148 17.95 34.40 -14.84
CA ILE A 148 18.88 34.62 -13.69
C ILE A 148 18.48 35.82 -12.73
N HIS A 149 17.80 35.72 -11.56
CA HIS A 149 17.31 36.92 -10.76
C HIS A 149 17.21 36.80 -9.22
N ASP A 150 17.30 37.95 -8.53
CA ASP A 150 17.20 38.10 -7.07
C ASP A 150 16.09 39.08 -6.62
N SER A 151 14.83 38.64 -6.42
CA SER A 151 13.85 39.44 -5.67
C SER A 151 12.69 38.68 -5.03
N ALA A 152 12.08 39.31 -4.02
CA ALA A 152 10.87 38.82 -3.36
C ALA A 152 9.63 38.96 -4.27
N GLY A 153 9.27 37.87 -4.96
CA GLY A 153 8.02 37.71 -5.69
C GLY A 153 8.12 37.97 -7.19
N LEU A 154 7.91 36.93 -8.01
CA LEU A 154 7.96 37.01 -9.48
C LEU A 154 6.85 36.16 -10.15
N TYR A 155 6.15 36.73 -11.14
CA TYR A 155 4.97 36.17 -11.86
C TYR A 155 5.08 36.20 -13.41
N LEU A 156 4.48 35.24 -14.13
CA LEU A 156 4.54 35.07 -15.61
C LEU A 156 3.36 34.25 -16.17
N ILE A 157 3.01 34.47 -17.45
CA ILE A 157 2.28 33.54 -18.34
C ILE A 157 2.92 33.61 -19.76
N HIS A 158 3.08 32.51 -20.52
CA HIS A 158 3.88 32.46 -21.76
C HIS A 158 3.43 31.42 -22.83
N ASP A 159 3.71 31.65 -24.11
CA ASP A 159 3.63 30.65 -25.22
C ASP A 159 4.85 30.78 -26.17
N SER A 160 5.80 29.81 -26.15
CA SER A 160 6.86 29.68 -27.18
C SER A 160 7.87 28.55 -27.00
N ALA A 161 8.48 28.07 -28.09
CA ALA A 161 9.63 27.13 -28.13
C ALA A 161 10.88 27.52 -27.29
N GLY A 162 11.17 26.75 -26.23
CA GLY A 162 12.45 26.72 -25.49
C GLY A 162 12.54 27.66 -24.26
N LEU A 163 12.84 27.12 -23.07
CA LEU A 163 12.92 27.88 -21.81
C LEU A 163 14.03 27.39 -20.83
N HIS A 164 14.73 28.31 -20.15
CA HIS A 164 15.74 28.05 -19.11
C HIS A 164 15.58 28.98 -17.88
N LEU A 165 16.09 28.61 -16.69
CA LEU A 165 15.89 29.38 -15.43
C LEU A 165 17.03 29.23 -14.38
N ILE A 166 17.42 30.30 -13.67
CA ILE A 166 18.40 30.37 -12.56
C ILE A 166 18.07 31.45 -11.48
N PRO A 167 16.93 31.39 -10.76
CA PRO A 167 16.57 32.37 -9.73
C PRO A 167 17.24 32.13 -8.36
N ASP A 168 17.73 33.21 -7.72
CA ASP A 168 18.36 33.19 -6.39
C ASP A 168 17.36 33.55 -5.25
N SER A 169 16.07 33.66 -5.55
CA SER A 169 15.10 34.41 -4.73
C SER A 169 13.70 33.78 -4.61
N ALA A 170 13.02 34.06 -3.48
CA ALA A 170 11.85 33.31 -3.05
C ALA A 170 10.49 33.81 -3.61
N GLY A 171 9.64 32.85 -3.98
CA GLY A 171 8.23 33.06 -4.35
C GLY A 171 8.00 33.31 -5.85
N LEU A 172 7.86 32.24 -6.62
CA LEU A 172 8.00 32.27 -8.07
C LEU A 172 6.79 31.60 -8.77
N HIS A 173 6.03 32.27 -9.66
CA HIS A 173 4.73 31.80 -10.19
C HIS A 173 4.45 32.10 -11.69
N LEU A 174 4.82 31.20 -12.61
CA LEU A 174 5.19 31.54 -14.00
C LEU A 174 4.71 30.47 -15.04
N ILE A 175 3.62 30.59 -15.81
CA ILE A 175 3.00 29.53 -16.71
C ILE A 175 3.53 29.53 -18.18
N HIS A 176 3.57 28.39 -18.92
CA HIS A 176 4.25 28.31 -20.24
C HIS A 176 3.92 27.14 -21.22
N ASP A 177 3.49 27.41 -22.47
CA ASP A 177 3.36 26.39 -23.55
C ASP A 177 4.63 26.28 -24.44
N SER A 178 5.38 25.15 -24.42
CA SER A 178 6.14 24.56 -25.56
C SER A 178 7.09 23.40 -25.17
N ALA A 179 7.91 22.93 -26.13
CA ALA A 179 8.96 21.93 -25.97
C ALA A 179 10.35 22.51 -25.60
N GLY A 180 11.03 21.85 -24.66
CA GLY A 180 12.41 22.13 -24.23
C GLY A 180 12.52 23.09 -23.04
N LEU A 181 12.57 22.56 -21.81
CA LEU A 181 12.65 23.35 -20.57
C LEU A 181 13.83 22.88 -19.66
N TYR A 182 14.62 23.82 -19.11
CA TYR A 182 15.83 23.52 -18.32
C TYR A 182 16.12 24.49 -17.15
N LEU A 183 16.00 24.05 -15.89
CA LEU A 183 15.80 24.94 -14.74
C LEU A 183 16.72 24.59 -13.54
N ILE A 184 17.45 25.59 -12.97
CA ILE A 184 18.36 25.51 -11.80
C ILE A 184 18.20 26.71 -10.80
N PRO A 185 17.15 26.76 -9.96
CA PRO A 185 16.98 27.68 -8.81
C PRO A 185 17.82 27.43 -7.55
N ASP A 186 18.13 28.52 -6.82
CA ASP A 186 18.87 28.54 -5.54
C ASP A 186 18.08 29.10 -4.30
N SER A 187 16.82 29.61 -4.41
CA SER A 187 15.92 29.78 -3.23
C SER A 187 14.38 29.67 -3.45
N ALA A 188 13.62 29.36 -2.38
CA ALA A 188 12.36 28.57 -2.34
C ALA A 188 11.05 29.09 -3.02
N GLY A 189 10.28 28.14 -3.62
CA GLY A 189 8.85 28.24 -4.02
C GLY A 189 8.54 28.56 -5.51
N LEU A 190 7.79 27.70 -6.26
CA LEU A 190 7.68 27.66 -7.76
C LEU A 190 6.21 27.42 -8.35
N TYR A 191 5.71 28.05 -9.47
CA TYR A 191 4.33 27.89 -10.11
C TYR A 191 3.98 28.21 -11.66
N LEU A 192 4.61 27.66 -12.74
CA LEU A 192 4.07 27.25 -14.08
C LEU A 192 2.99 26.15 -14.06
N ILE A 193 2.54 25.86 -15.29
CA ILE A 193 2.17 24.57 -15.90
C ILE A 193 2.88 24.52 -17.29
N PRO A 194 3.61 23.46 -17.73
CA PRO A 194 4.11 23.43 -19.12
C PRO A 194 3.69 22.29 -20.08
N ASP A 195 3.23 22.69 -21.28
CA ASP A 195 2.44 21.84 -22.20
C ASP A 195 3.20 21.24 -23.41
N SER A 196 4.54 21.21 -23.48
CA SER A 196 5.22 20.36 -24.50
C SER A 196 6.63 19.81 -24.15
N ALA A 197 7.09 18.90 -25.02
CA ALA A 197 8.00 17.79 -24.66
C ALA A 197 9.44 18.18 -24.32
N GLY A 198 10.06 17.40 -23.40
CA GLY A 198 11.47 17.49 -23.04
C GLY A 198 11.76 18.49 -21.91
N LEU A 199 11.70 18.01 -20.66
CA LEU A 199 11.95 18.79 -19.45
C LEU A 199 13.08 18.18 -18.60
N HIS A 200 14.05 19.02 -18.24
CA HIS A 200 15.19 18.68 -17.39
C HIS A 200 15.32 19.64 -16.21
N LEU A 201 15.37 19.12 -14.98
CA LEU A 201 15.37 19.92 -13.75
C LEU A 201 16.43 19.41 -12.76
N ILE A 202 17.30 20.32 -12.28
CA ILE A 202 18.39 20.05 -11.32
C ILE A 202 18.37 21.16 -10.25
N HIS A 203 18.15 20.82 -8.97
CA HIS A 203 17.58 21.80 -8.01
C HIS A 203 17.66 21.42 -6.52
N ASP A 204 17.98 22.38 -5.66
CA ASP A 204 18.28 22.18 -4.22
C ASP A 204 17.27 22.85 -3.24
N LEU A 205 16.04 23.19 -3.64
CA LEU A 205 15.11 24.00 -2.83
C LEU A 205 13.99 23.27 -2.07
N ALA A 206 13.57 23.92 -0.98
CA ALA A 206 12.29 23.62 -0.34
C ALA A 206 11.10 24.17 -1.14
N GLY A 207 10.07 23.35 -1.39
CA GLY A 207 8.83 23.79 -2.04
C GLY A 207 8.92 23.86 -3.57
N LEU A 208 9.23 22.71 -4.18
CA LEU A 208 9.04 22.43 -5.61
C LEU A 208 7.83 21.48 -5.77
N HIS A 209 7.42 21.31 -7.01
CA HIS A 209 6.06 21.48 -7.44
C HIS A 209 6.18 21.30 -8.98
N LEU A 210 5.31 20.59 -9.76
CA LEU A 210 5.41 20.45 -11.25
C LEU A 210 4.09 20.06 -11.98
N ILE A 211 3.66 20.65 -13.11
CA ILE A 211 2.49 20.14 -13.91
C ILE A 211 2.77 20.05 -15.45
N PRO A 212 3.42 19.00 -15.99
CA PRO A 212 3.72 18.91 -17.42
C PRO A 212 2.92 17.85 -18.20
N ASP A 213 2.34 18.24 -19.34
CA ASP A 213 1.38 17.44 -20.13
C ASP A 213 2.03 16.65 -21.31
N SER A 214 3.34 16.36 -21.28
CA SER A 214 4.02 15.78 -22.46
C SER A 214 5.38 15.07 -22.25
N ALA A 215 5.70 14.16 -23.17
CA ALA A 215 6.75 13.13 -23.01
C ALA A 215 8.18 13.64 -22.73
N GLY A 216 8.90 12.86 -21.90
CA GLY A 216 10.33 13.02 -21.62
C GLY A 216 10.64 13.99 -20.47
N LEU A 217 10.45 13.53 -19.23
CA LEU A 217 10.78 14.28 -18.00
C LEU A 217 11.90 13.61 -17.21
N HIS A 218 12.97 14.37 -16.95
CA HIS A 218 14.12 13.98 -16.13
C HIS A 218 14.37 14.99 -15.01
N LEU A 219 14.33 14.53 -13.75
CA LEU A 219 14.49 15.40 -12.56
C LEU A 219 15.48 14.79 -11.57
N ILE A 220 16.41 15.63 -11.10
CA ILE A 220 17.40 15.32 -10.06
C ILE A 220 17.31 16.41 -8.99
N SER A 221 17.13 16.08 -7.72
CA SER A 221 16.87 17.09 -6.68
C SER A 221 17.19 16.63 -5.26
N ASP A 222 18.04 17.37 -4.55
CA ASP A 222 18.54 16.99 -3.23
C ASP A 222 17.66 17.57 -2.09
N SER A 223 16.43 17.98 -2.41
CA SER A 223 15.67 18.96 -1.62
C SER A 223 14.20 18.59 -1.30
N ALA A 224 13.62 19.29 -0.31
CA ALA A 224 12.46 18.80 0.44
C ALA A 224 11.12 19.44 0.04
N GLY A 225 10.08 18.62 -0.13
CA GLY A 225 8.76 19.06 -0.58
C GLY A 225 8.75 19.32 -2.08
N LEU A 226 8.75 18.23 -2.86
CA LEU A 226 8.55 18.16 -4.30
C LEU A 226 7.15 17.60 -4.59
N HIS A 227 6.41 18.23 -5.49
CA HIS A 227 5.17 17.70 -6.05
C HIS A 227 5.25 17.69 -7.59
N LEU A 228 4.44 16.88 -8.26
CA LEU A 228 4.43 16.74 -9.73
C LEU A 228 3.10 16.12 -10.21
N ILE A 229 2.46 16.66 -11.26
CA ILE A 229 1.28 16.16 -11.98
C ILE A 229 1.62 15.99 -13.46
N SER A 230 1.86 14.76 -13.95
CA SER A 230 2.43 14.54 -15.30
C SER A 230 1.72 13.48 -16.14
N ASP A 231 1.17 13.87 -17.29
CA ASP A 231 0.58 12.92 -18.27
C ASP A 231 1.63 12.41 -19.28
N SER A 232 2.91 12.66 -18.99
CA SER A 232 4.08 12.44 -19.83
C SER A 232 4.52 10.98 -19.99
N ALA A 233 4.71 10.51 -21.24
CA ALA A 233 5.39 9.23 -21.48
C ALA A 233 6.91 9.31 -21.17
N GLY A 234 7.42 8.35 -20.38
CA GLY A 234 8.82 8.27 -19.96
C GLY A 234 9.20 9.29 -18.88
N LEU A 235 9.25 8.84 -17.62
CA LEU A 235 9.50 9.67 -16.43
C LEU A 235 10.66 9.08 -15.61
N TYR A 236 11.72 9.87 -15.38
CA TYR A 236 12.93 9.46 -14.66
C TYR A 236 13.26 10.41 -13.51
N LEU A 237 13.25 9.90 -12.27
CA LEU A 237 13.37 10.70 -11.04
C LEU A 237 14.48 10.16 -10.11
N ILE A 238 15.37 11.04 -9.65
CA ILE A 238 16.30 10.79 -8.54
C ILE A 238 16.20 11.94 -7.51
N PRO A 239 15.36 11.79 -6.46
CA PRO A 239 15.25 12.75 -5.36
C PRO A 239 15.86 12.22 -4.05
N ASP A 240 16.73 13.02 -3.44
CA ASP A 240 17.55 12.62 -2.27
C ASP A 240 17.11 13.26 -0.92
N SER A 241 16.15 14.20 -0.88
CA SER A 241 15.54 14.65 0.40
C SER A 241 14.01 14.87 0.41
N ALA A 242 13.44 15.05 1.60
CA ALA A 242 12.16 14.44 1.97
C ALA A 242 10.87 15.16 1.54
N GLY A 243 9.84 14.36 1.22
CA GLY A 243 8.49 14.82 0.89
C GLY A 243 8.24 14.90 -0.62
N LEU A 244 7.71 13.82 -1.21
CA LEU A 244 7.41 13.74 -2.65
C LEU A 244 5.92 13.41 -2.88
N HIS A 245 5.24 14.17 -3.74
CA HIS A 245 3.81 14.04 -4.08
C HIS A 245 3.59 13.98 -5.61
N LEU A 246 3.58 12.77 -6.18
CA LEU A 246 3.52 12.55 -7.64
C LEU A 246 2.15 12.05 -8.12
N ILE A 247 1.44 12.82 -8.93
CA ILE A 247 0.31 12.41 -9.79
C ILE A 247 0.87 12.17 -11.20
N SER A 248 0.54 11.06 -11.87
CA SER A 248 1.16 10.78 -13.19
C SER A 248 0.49 9.68 -14.00
N ASP A 249 -0.02 10.01 -15.18
CA ASP A 249 -0.64 9.03 -16.09
C ASP A 249 0.38 8.40 -17.07
N SER A 250 1.67 8.67 -16.80
CA SER A 250 2.85 8.19 -17.51
C SER A 250 2.96 6.67 -17.69
N ALA A 251 3.17 6.22 -18.92
CA ALA A 251 3.73 4.91 -19.20
C ALA A 251 5.27 4.93 -19.04
N GLY A 252 5.80 4.16 -18.07
CA GLY A 252 7.23 4.00 -17.85
C GLY A 252 7.86 4.98 -16.85
N LEU A 253 7.45 4.87 -15.57
CA LEU A 253 8.09 5.55 -14.44
C LEU A 253 9.31 4.76 -13.93
N HIS A 254 10.45 5.44 -13.80
CA HIS A 254 11.63 4.95 -13.09
C HIS A 254 12.00 5.93 -11.96
N LEU A 255 11.96 5.45 -10.72
CA LEU A 255 12.26 6.20 -9.50
C LEU A 255 13.36 5.48 -8.71
N ILE A 256 14.37 6.22 -8.26
CA ILE A 256 15.41 5.75 -7.34
C ILE A 256 15.50 6.78 -6.20
N SER A 257 15.26 6.37 -4.96
CA SER A 257 15.19 7.29 -3.80
C SER A 257 15.23 6.53 -2.47
N ASP A 258 15.93 7.07 -1.46
CA ASP A 258 16.15 6.44 -0.15
C ASP A 258 15.20 6.98 0.96
N LEU A 259 13.98 7.41 0.58
CA LEU A 259 13.19 8.39 1.36
C LEU A 259 12.00 7.90 2.20
N ALA A 260 11.74 8.67 3.27
CA ALA A 260 10.49 8.68 4.01
C ALA A 260 9.58 9.85 3.58
N GLY A 261 8.28 9.62 3.46
CA GLY A 261 7.29 10.65 3.11
C GLY A 261 6.92 10.74 1.62
N LEU A 262 6.66 9.59 0.97
CA LEU A 262 6.23 9.50 -0.43
C LEU A 262 4.71 9.34 -0.56
N HIS A 263 4.09 10.20 -1.37
CA HIS A 263 2.68 10.14 -1.76
C HIS A 263 2.52 10.12 -3.30
N LEU A 264 1.54 9.36 -3.79
CA LEU A 264 1.38 9.04 -5.22
C LEU A 264 -0.11 8.99 -5.64
N ILE A 265 -0.43 9.54 -6.81
CA ILE A 265 -1.74 9.45 -7.50
C ILE A 265 -1.57 9.29 -9.05
N PRO A 266 -0.90 8.26 -9.58
CA PRO A 266 -1.11 7.89 -11.00
C PRO A 266 -2.58 7.51 -11.29
N ASP A 267 -3.05 7.48 -12.55
CA ASP A 267 -4.38 6.94 -12.85
C ASP A 267 -4.54 5.47 -12.38
N SER A 268 -5.82 5.13 -12.19
CA SER A 268 -6.41 3.86 -11.78
C SER A 268 -5.50 2.64 -11.88
N THR A 269 -5.00 2.25 -13.06
CA THR A 269 -4.22 1.01 -13.22
C THR A 269 -2.95 0.98 -12.35
N GLY A 270 -2.12 2.03 -12.40
CA GLY A 270 -0.92 2.18 -11.57
C GLY A 270 -1.27 2.41 -10.10
N LEU A 271 -2.28 3.25 -9.82
CA LEU A 271 -2.66 3.58 -8.44
C LEU A 271 -3.26 2.38 -7.70
N PHE A 272 -3.99 1.50 -8.40
CA PHE A 272 -4.51 0.29 -7.81
C PHE A 272 -3.40 -0.71 -7.53
N GLN A 273 -2.45 -0.96 -8.45
CA GLN A 273 -1.28 -1.81 -8.12
C GLN A 273 -0.53 -1.28 -6.90
N ILE A 274 -0.16 0.01 -6.86
CA ILE A 274 0.58 0.60 -5.72
C ILE A 274 -0.23 0.56 -4.41
N ARG A 275 -1.56 0.74 -4.45
CA ARG A 275 -2.41 0.61 -3.25
C ARG A 275 -2.56 -0.83 -2.78
N GLN A 276 -2.73 -1.80 -3.69
CA GLN A 276 -2.90 -3.20 -3.29
C GLN A 276 -1.58 -3.85 -2.81
N LEU A 277 -0.43 -3.41 -3.34
CA LEU A 277 0.90 -3.76 -2.82
C LEU A 277 1.07 -3.30 -1.37
N LYS A 278 0.70 -2.03 -1.07
CA LYS A 278 0.79 -1.48 0.29
C LYS A 278 -0.03 -2.27 1.31
N ASN A 279 -1.19 -2.80 0.94
CA ASN A 279 -2.13 -3.43 1.88
C ASN A 279 -1.66 -4.79 2.44
N ILE A 280 -1.09 -5.71 1.63
CA ILE A 280 -0.55 -6.97 2.15
C ILE A 280 0.73 -6.74 2.97
N VAL A 281 1.60 -5.84 2.51
CA VAL A 281 2.80 -5.43 3.25
C VAL A 281 2.41 -4.77 4.58
N GLN A 282 1.39 -3.93 4.63
CA GLN A 282 0.87 -3.35 5.88
C GLN A 282 0.36 -4.42 6.86
N GLN A 283 -0.26 -5.51 6.39
CA GLN A 283 -0.63 -6.62 7.27
C GLN A 283 0.61 -7.36 7.82
N LEU A 284 1.63 -7.57 6.98
CA LEU A 284 2.92 -8.14 7.41
C LEU A 284 3.62 -7.23 8.43
N GLN A 285 3.65 -5.91 8.22
CA GLN A 285 4.22 -4.95 9.19
C GLN A 285 3.37 -4.76 10.45
N ALA A 286 2.05 -4.98 10.38
CA ALA A 286 1.17 -5.11 11.55
C ALA A 286 1.36 -6.43 12.32
N GLY A 287 2.23 -7.33 11.83
CA GLY A 287 2.61 -8.58 12.48
C GLY A 287 1.76 -9.80 12.08
N VAL A 288 0.93 -9.72 11.03
CA VAL A 288 0.24 -10.88 10.48
C VAL A 288 1.27 -11.87 9.91
N ARG A 289 1.10 -13.15 10.25
CA ARG A 289 1.94 -14.26 9.79
C ARG A 289 1.12 -15.46 9.30
N TYR A 290 -0.21 -15.41 9.36
CA TYR A 290 -1.10 -16.37 8.71
C TYR A 290 -2.07 -15.65 7.78
N PHE A 291 -2.29 -16.20 6.58
CA PHE A 291 -3.27 -15.70 5.62
C PHE A 291 -4.16 -16.85 5.10
N ASP A 292 -5.47 -16.72 5.30
CA ASP A 292 -6.49 -17.53 4.60
C ASP A 292 -6.68 -16.98 3.18
N LEU A 293 -6.29 -17.74 2.17
CA LEU A 293 -6.22 -17.34 0.78
C LEU A 293 -7.21 -18.17 -0.06
N ARG A 294 -8.46 -17.70 -0.15
CA ARG A 294 -9.51 -18.29 -0.99
C ARG A 294 -9.29 -17.92 -2.45
N ILE A 295 -9.09 -18.91 -3.32
CA ILE A 295 -8.55 -18.70 -4.68
C ILE A 295 -9.51 -19.20 -5.78
N ALA A 296 -9.72 -18.41 -6.82
CA ALA A 296 -10.59 -18.78 -7.94
C ALA A 296 -10.09 -18.31 -9.31
N HIS A 297 -10.49 -19.04 -10.36
CA HIS A 297 -10.35 -18.62 -11.77
C HIS A 297 -11.61 -17.89 -12.23
N LYS A 298 -11.46 -16.80 -13.01
CA LYS A 298 -12.60 -15.96 -13.43
C LYS A 298 -13.41 -16.61 -14.55
N GLN A 299 -14.73 -16.49 -14.46
CA GLN A 299 -15.64 -17.08 -15.43
C GLN A 299 -15.47 -16.46 -16.84
N ASN A 300 -15.20 -17.31 -17.83
CA ASN A 300 -14.93 -16.93 -19.23
C ASN A 300 -13.66 -16.09 -19.42
N ASP A 301 -12.78 -16.02 -18.41
CA ASP A 301 -11.45 -15.47 -18.57
C ASP A 301 -10.62 -16.42 -19.45
N VAL A 302 -9.97 -15.86 -20.47
CA VAL A 302 -9.11 -16.61 -21.42
C VAL A 302 -7.66 -16.66 -20.96
N SER A 303 -7.31 -15.89 -19.92
CA SER A 303 -6.06 -16.05 -19.18
C SER A 303 -6.08 -17.33 -18.34
N ARG A 304 -4.97 -17.60 -17.65
CA ARG A 304 -4.91 -18.62 -16.59
C ARG A 304 -4.80 -17.97 -15.22
N ASP A 305 -5.18 -16.70 -15.13
CA ASP A 305 -4.86 -15.87 -13.99
C ASP A 305 -5.79 -16.23 -12.83
N LEU A 306 -5.18 -16.46 -11.67
CA LEU A 306 -5.88 -16.77 -10.44
C LEU A 306 -6.06 -15.49 -9.64
N TYR A 307 -7.22 -15.35 -9.02
CA TYR A 307 -7.60 -14.20 -8.20
C TYR A 307 -8.05 -14.69 -6.83
N PHE A 308 -7.93 -13.87 -5.80
CA PHE A 308 -8.57 -14.18 -4.53
C PHE A 308 -10.07 -13.89 -4.62
N THR A 309 -10.87 -14.45 -3.72
CA THR A 309 -12.32 -14.27 -3.77
C THR A 309 -13.00 -14.31 -2.42
N HIS A 310 -14.02 -13.45 -2.26
CA HIS A 310 -15.05 -13.58 -1.23
C HIS A 310 -16.36 -13.05 -1.82
N VAL A 311 -17.24 -13.96 -2.28
CA VAL A 311 -18.48 -13.71 -3.08
C VAL A 311 -18.24 -13.12 -4.48
N ILE A 312 -17.29 -12.19 -4.59
CA ILE A 312 -16.76 -11.53 -5.80
C ILE A 312 -15.24 -11.73 -5.86
N TYR A 313 -14.63 -11.45 -7.01
CA TYR A 313 -13.19 -11.66 -7.26
C TYR A 313 -12.35 -10.43 -6.92
N THR A 314 -11.05 -10.59 -6.70
CA THR A 314 -10.10 -9.48 -6.61
C THR A 314 -9.68 -8.92 -7.97
N GLN A 315 -9.14 -7.69 -7.95
CA GLN A 315 -8.51 -7.05 -9.10
C GLN A 315 -7.08 -7.58 -9.36
N VAL A 316 -6.26 -7.74 -8.32
CA VAL A 316 -4.90 -8.29 -8.43
C VAL A 316 -4.90 -9.81 -8.54
N THR A 317 -3.88 -10.36 -9.20
CA THR A 317 -3.68 -11.81 -9.27
C THR A 317 -3.05 -12.35 -7.98
N VAL A 318 -3.22 -13.65 -7.77
CA VAL A 318 -2.57 -14.41 -6.70
C VAL A 318 -1.05 -14.41 -6.89
N VAL A 319 -0.57 -14.53 -8.14
CA VAL A 319 0.86 -14.61 -8.45
C VAL A 319 1.58 -13.31 -8.11
N ASP A 320 1.06 -12.15 -8.49
CA ASP A 320 1.67 -10.84 -8.18
C ASP A 320 1.73 -10.61 -6.66
N THR A 321 0.64 -10.95 -5.98
CA THR A 321 0.51 -10.81 -4.53
C THR A 321 1.51 -11.71 -3.78
N LEU A 322 1.71 -12.94 -4.24
CA LEU A 322 2.68 -13.86 -3.61
C LEU A 322 4.14 -13.54 -3.96
N ASN A 323 4.42 -12.98 -5.14
CA ASN A 323 5.73 -12.37 -5.41
C ASN A 323 6.01 -11.20 -4.44
N THR A 324 5.01 -10.39 -4.12
CA THR A 324 5.14 -9.31 -3.12
C THR A 324 5.52 -9.86 -1.73
N VAL A 325 4.91 -10.98 -1.31
CA VAL A 325 5.31 -11.67 -0.07
C VAL A 325 6.75 -12.20 -0.15
N ALA A 326 7.17 -12.77 -1.28
CA ALA A 326 8.52 -13.28 -1.48
C ALA A 326 9.60 -12.18 -1.44
N THR A 327 9.30 -11.00 -1.97
CA THR A 327 10.14 -9.79 -1.86
C THR A 327 10.26 -9.36 -0.39
N TRP A 328 9.13 -9.16 0.29
CA TRP A 328 9.11 -8.76 1.71
C TRP A 328 9.87 -9.76 2.61
N LEU A 329 9.70 -11.06 2.39
CA LEU A 329 10.45 -12.10 3.10
C LEU A 329 11.96 -12.08 2.83
N SER A 330 12.41 -11.44 1.75
CA SER A 330 13.84 -11.28 1.46
C SER A 330 14.45 -10.07 2.15
N GLU A 331 13.63 -9.07 2.48
CA GLU A 331 13.97 -7.94 3.37
C GLU A 331 13.90 -8.35 4.86
N HIS A 332 12.98 -9.25 5.20
CA HIS A 332 12.73 -9.77 6.56
C HIS A 332 13.14 -11.25 6.71
N PRO A 333 14.44 -11.61 6.67
CA PRO A 333 14.95 -12.98 6.50
C PRO A 333 14.70 -13.94 7.68
N LYS A 334 14.16 -13.46 8.80
CA LYS A 334 13.83 -14.25 10.00
C LYS A 334 12.33 -14.33 10.29
N GLU A 335 11.49 -13.71 9.47
CA GLU A 335 10.05 -13.81 9.64
C GLU A 335 9.52 -15.02 8.86
N ILE A 336 8.58 -15.77 9.47
CA ILE A 336 7.99 -16.98 8.92
C ILE A 336 6.51 -16.75 8.64
N VAL A 337 6.09 -16.90 7.40
CA VAL A 337 4.70 -16.72 6.97
C VAL A 337 4.05 -18.07 6.66
N ILE A 338 2.79 -18.21 7.05
CA ILE A 338 1.92 -19.35 6.81
C ILE A 338 0.86 -18.90 5.78
N LEU A 339 0.85 -19.54 4.62
CA LEU A 339 -0.07 -19.28 3.53
C LEU A 339 -1.01 -20.48 3.39
N ALA A 340 -2.32 -20.29 3.55
CA ALA A 340 -3.32 -21.35 3.38
C ALA A 340 -4.11 -21.10 2.10
N CYS A 341 -3.69 -21.73 1.00
CA CYS A 341 -4.41 -21.72 -0.27
C CYS A 341 -5.64 -22.65 -0.15
N SER A 342 -6.83 -22.06 -0.09
CA SER A 342 -8.08 -22.71 0.32
C SER A 342 -9.22 -22.43 -0.67
N HIS A 343 -10.36 -23.12 -0.49
CA HIS A 343 -11.64 -22.84 -1.17
C HIS A 343 -11.57 -22.68 -2.69
N PHE A 344 -10.84 -23.56 -3.38
CA PHE A 344 -10.56 -23.43 -4.81
C PHE A 344 -11.81 -23.48 -5.70
N GLU A 345 -12.09 -22.41 -6.46
CA GLU A 345 -13.22 -22.39 -7.41
C GLU A 345 -12.81 -22.20 -8.87
N GLY A 346 -13.30 -23.09 -9.75
CA GLY A 346 -13.12 -22.97 -11.21
C GLY A 346 -11.77 -23.45 -11.75
N LEU A 347 -10.84 -23.86 -10.88
CA LEU A 347 -9.57 -24.48 -11.28
C LEU A 347 -9.82 -25.87 -11.90
N SER A 348 -8.90 -26.28 -12.76
CA SER A 348 -8.79 -27.65 -13.27
C SER A 348 -7.51 -28.29 -12.74
N GLU A 349 -7.40 -29.62 -12.74
CA GLU A 349 -6.19 -30.34 -12.28
C GLU A 349 -4.91 -29.76 -12.90
N LYS A 350 -4.93 -29.47 -14.21
CA LYS A 350 -3.82 -28.83 -14.91
C LYS A 350 -3.49 -27.43 -14.38
N LEU A 351 -4.50 -26.64 -14.01
CA LEU A 351 -4.30 -25.30 -13.46
C LEU A 351 -3.81 -25.34 -12.00
N HIS A 352 -4.17 -26.35 -11.22
CA HIS A 352 -3.56 -26.61 -9.91
C HIS A 352 -2.06 -26.94 -10.07
N GLU A 353 -1.68 -27.85 -10.97
CA GLU A 353 -0.27 -28.20 -11.23
C GLU A 353 0.53 -26.99 -11.74
N GLU A 354 -0.03 -26.19 -12.66
CA GLU A 354 0.62 -24.96 -13.15
C GLU A 354 0.77 -23.90 -12.04
N PHE A 355 -0.23 -23.76 -11.14
CA PHE A 355 -0.13 -22.85 -9.99
C PHE A 355 0.86 -23.34 -8.92
N ILE A 356 0.89 -24.64 -8.61
CA ILE A 356 1.88 -25.22 -7.68
C ILE A 356 3.30 -25.05 -8.22
N TYR A 357 3.49 -25.19 -9.54
CA TYR A 357 4.76 -24.89 -10.19
C TYR A 357 5.16 -23.42 -10.01
N SER A 358 4.23 -22.47 -10.20
CA SER A 358 4.46 -21.04 -9.90
C SER A 358 4.82 -20.80 -8.43
N LEU A 359 4.09 -21.39 -7.47
CA LEU A 359 4.38 -21.27 -6.04
C LEU A 359 5.81 -21.75 -5.69
N LYS A 360 6.28 -22.83 -6.34
CA LYS A 360 7.64 -23.34 -6.18
C LYS A 360 8.71 -22.43 -6.80
N ILE A 361 8.40 -21.70 -7.86
CA ILE A 361 9.30 -20.67 -8.42
C ILE A 361 9.38 -19.46 -7.48
N ILE A 362 8.22 -18.94 -7.04
CA ILE A 362 8.11 -17.72 -6.23
C ILE A 362 8.87 -17.84 -4.90
N PHE A 363 8.68 -18.95 -4.18
CA PHE A 363 9.28 -19.14 -2.85
C PHE A 363 10.55 -19.98 -2.85
N GLY A 364 10.75 -20.89 -3.82
CA GLY A 364 11.97 -21.66 -3.97
C GLY A 364 12.41 -22.36 -2.68
N PHE A 365 13.65 -22.10 -2.24
CA PHE A 365 14.22 -22.67 -1.02
C PHE A 365 13.58 -22.16 0.28
N LYS A 366 12.77 -21.09 0.25
CA LYS A 366 12.05 -20.59 1.43
C LYS A 366 10.91 -21.53 1.86
N LEU A 367 10.48 -22.48 1.02
CA LEU A 367 9.41 -23.44 1.34
C LEU A 367 9.84 -24.45 2.40
N CYS A 368 9.20 -24.40 3.56
CA CYS A 368 9.35 -25.36 4.65
C CYS A 368 8.55 -26.63 4.34
N PRO A 369 9.16 -27.82 4.22
CA PRO A 369 8.42 -29.08 4.03
C PRO A 369 7.76 -29.55 5.34
N PRO A 370 6.65 -30.33 5.30
CA PRO A 370 5.91 -30.80 6.50
C PRO A 370 6.67 -31.70 7.49
N LYS A 371 7.92 -32.06 7.17
CA LYS A 371 8.79 -32.92 7.98
C LYS A 371 9.98 -32.18 8.60
N ALA A 372 10.10 -30.88 8.38
CA ALA A 372 11.08 -30.04 9.06
C ALA A 372 10.71 -29.83 10.54
N ASP A 373 11.70 -29.59 11.39
CA ASP A 373 11.41 -29.04 12.71
C ASP A 373 10.97 -27.58 12.56
N THR A 374 9.87 -27.23 13.21
CA THR A 374 9.19 -25.94 13.13
C THR A 374 9.52 -25.00 14.29
N THR A 375 10.61 -25.24 15.02
CA THR A 375 11.20 -24.21 15.88
C THR A 375 11.75 -23.05 15.02
N LEU A 376 11.65 -21.81 15.51
CA LEU A 376 12.19 -20.65 14.79
C LEU A 376 13.69 -20.81 14.51
N ARG A 377 14.45 -21.35 15.48
CA ARG A 377 15.89 -21.60 15.33
C ARG A 377 16.19 -22.58 14.18
N SER A 378 15.44 -23.68 14.08
CA SER A 378 15.55 -24.66 12.98
C SER A 378 15.26 -24.02 11.63
N LEU A 379 14.12 -23.32 11.52
CA LEU A 379 13.67 -22.69 10.28
C LEU A 379 14.68 -21.67 9.74
N TRP A 380 15.16 -20.76 10.60
CA TRP A 380 16.20 -19.79 10.26
C TRP A 380 17.50 -20.46 9.83
N SER A 381 17.95 -21.50 10.55
CA SER A 381 19.19 -22.22 10.20
C SER A 381 19.09 -22.99 8.87
N SER A 382 17.86 -23.30 8.42
CA SER A 382 17.57 -23.98 7.17
C SER A 382 17.27 -23.03 6.01
N GLY A 383 17.12 -21.72 6.26
CA GLY A 383 16.66 -20.74 5.27
C GLY A 383 15.16 -20.82 4.93
N TYR A 384 14.37 -21.56 5.72
CA TYR A 384 12.92 -21.67 5.53
C TYR A 384 12.18 -20.46 6.08
N GLN A 385 11.19 -19.97 5.33
CA GLN A 385 10.37 -18.82 5.70
C GLN A 385 8.87 -18.98 5.35
N VAL A 386 8.48 -20.02 4.60
CA VAL A 386 7.10 -20.18 4.12
C VAL A 386 6.57 -21.56 4.45
N VAL A 387 5.50 -21.63 5.25
CA VAL A 387 4.66 -22.81 5.42
C VAL A 387 3.49 -22.66 4.45
N LEU A 388 3.40 -23.51 3.44
CA LEU A 388 2.42 -23.40 2.35
C LEU A 388 1.44 -24.57 2.42
N SER A 389 0.24 -24.31 2.92
CA SER A 389 -0.89 -25.25 2.96
C SER A 389 -1.73 -25.12 1.68
N TYR A 390 -2.23 -26.25 1.18
CA TYR A 390 -2.93 -26.31 -0.11
C TYR A 390 -4.09 -27.32 -0.05
N GLU A 391 -5.32 -26.83 -0.09
CA GLU A 391 -6.56 -27.59 0.08
C GLU A 391 -7.01 -28.31 -1.22
N ASP A 392 -6.14 -29.12 -1.83
CA ASP A 392 -6.52 -30.00 -2.95
C ASP A 392 -5.60 -31.23 -3.08
N HIS A 393 -6.17 -32.32 -3.63
CA HIS A 393 -5.49 -33.60 -3.87
C HIS A 393 -4.25 -33.52 -4.77
N ALA A 394 -4.10 -32.48 -5.61
CA ALA A 394 -2.84 -32.24 -6.34
C ALA A 394 -1.64 -32.09 -5.38
N ALA A 395 -1.85 -31.55 -4.17
CA ALA A 395 -0.78 -31.33 -3.19
C ALA A 395 -0.10 -32.62 -2.73
N GLU A 396 -0.77 -33.78 -2.75
CA GLU A 396 -0.20 -35.09 -2.37
C GLU A 396 1.06 -35.45 -3.20
N ARG A 397 1.18 -34.89 -4.40
CA ARG A 397 2.29 -35.10 -5.34
C ARG A 397 3.55 -34.31 -4.93
N HIS A 398 3.42 -33.32 -4.05
CA HIS A 398 4.43 -32.30 -3.76
C HIS A 398 4.80 -32.29 -2.26
N LYS A 399 5.94 -32.89 -1.94
CA LYS A 399 6.47 -33.11 -0.58
C LYS A 399 6.80 -31.82 0.20
N GLU A 400 6.75 -30.69 -0.47
CA GLU A 400 7.01 -29.35 0.06
C GLU A 400 5.73 -28.64 0.53
N LEU A 401 4.56 -29.12 0.12
CA LEU A 401 3.26 -28.57 0.51
C LEU A 401 2.71 -29.23 1.77
N TRP A 402 2.03 -28.44 2.58
CA TRP A 402 1.33 -28.89 3.79
C TRP A 402 -0.13 -29.25 3.45
N PRO A 403 -0.73 -30.20 4.20
CA PRO A 403 -2.17 -30.42 4.13
C PRO A 403 -2.95 -29.19 4.59
N GLU A 404 -4.28 -29.22 4.41
CA GLU A 404 -5.23 -28.27 4.98
C GLU A 404 -4.92 -27.97 6.47
N ILE A 405 -4.98 -26.69 6.86
CA ILE A 405 -4.85 -26.25 8.24
C ILE A 405 -6.27 -26.10 8.83
N PRO A 406 -6.68 -26.93 9.82
CA PRO A 406 -8.04 -26.89 10.34
C PRO A 406 -8.44 -25.52 10.91
N TYR A 407 -9.63 -25.06 10.50
CA TYR A 407 -10.15 -23.74 10.88
C TYR A 407 -11.39 -23.87 11.79
N TRP A 408 -11.29 -23.36 13.02
CA TRP A 408 -12.42 -23.25 13.93
C TRP A 408 -13.22 -21.97 13.65
N TRP A 409 -14.27 -22.11 12.82
CA TRP A 409 -15.18 -21.03 12.45
C TRP A 409 -16.55 -21.22 13.12
N ALA A 410 -16.95 -20.26 13.96
CA ALA A 410 -18.24 -20.30 14.65
C ALA A 410 -19.44 -20.03 13.71
N ASN A 411 -19.21 -19.24 12.66
CA ASN A 411 -20.23 -18.69 11.76
C ASN A 411 -21.38 -17.99 12.52
N LYS A 412 -21.04 -16.98 13.34
CA LYS A 412 -21.95 -16.26 14.26
C LYS A 412 -21.81 -14.73 14.15
N ALA A 413 -22.93 -14.02 14.25
CA ALA A 413 -22.97 -12.56 14.29
C ALA A 413 -22.71 -11.98 15.70
N ASP A 414 -22.79 -12.82 16.72
CA ASP A 414 -22.70 -12.46 18.14
C ASP A 414 -21.39 -12.97 18.77
N ALA A 415 -20.74 -12.11 19.55
CA ALA A 415 -19.45 -12.39 20.18
C ALA A 415 -19.53 -13.37 21.37
N GLU A 416 -20.65 -13.41 22.11
CA GLU A 416 -20.83 -14.42 23.15
C GLU A 416 -21.06 -15.81 22.54
N GLU A 417 -21.83 -15.93 21.45
CA GLU A 417 -21.98 -17.19 20.72
C GLU A 417 -20.67 -17.65 20.07
N LEU A 418 -19.88 -16.72 19.49
CA LEU A 418 -18.52 -16.97 19.00
C LEU A 418 -17.60 -17.52 20.12
N ILE A 419 -17.58 -16.85 21.28
CA ILE A 419 -16.78 -17.26 22.43
C ILE A 419 -17.22 -18.63 22.96
N GLN A 420 -18.53 -18.88 23.08
CA GLN A 420 -19.08 -20.16 23.50
C GLN A 420 -18.68 -21.30 22.55
N TYR A 421 -18.69 -21.06 21.23
CA TYR A 421 -18.19 -22.02 20.25
C TYR A 421 -16.71 -22.30 20.45
N LEU A 422 -15.85 -21.29 20.53
CA LEU A 422 -14.39 -21.48 20.67
C LEU A 422 -14.02 -22.17 21.99
N ASP A 423 -14.68 -21.82 23.09
CA ASP A 423 -14.53 -22.51 24.38
C ASP A 423 -15.18 -23.90 24.43
N SER A 424 -16.03 -24.26 23.45
CA SER A 424 -16.46 -25.65 23.24
C SER A 424 -15.40 -26.46 22.48
N GLN A 425 -14.82 -25.91 21.42
CA GLN A 425 -13.73 -26.56 20.65
C GLN A 425 -12.53 -26.87 21.54
N LYS A 426 -12.11 -25.91 22.38
CA LYS A 426 -11.05 -26.10 23.38
C LYS A 426 -11.32 -27.23 24.39
N ARG A 427 -12.57 -27.67 24.59
CA ARG A 427 -12.91 -28.81 25.47
C ARG A 427 -12.80 -30.16 24.76
N PHE A 428 -13.01 -30.21 23.46
CA PHE A 428 -12.71 -31.40 22.65
C PHE A 428 -11.20 -31.58 22.45
N GLY A 429 -10.48 -30.45 22.37
CA GLY A 429 -9.02 -30.38 22.34
C GLY A 429 -8.50 -29.77 21.03
N ARG A 430 -7.36 -29.08 21.10
CA ARG A 430 -6.68 -28.55 19.91
C ARG A 430 -6.26 -29.69 18.95
N PRO A 431 -6.30 -29.48 17.62
CA PRO A 431 -5.65 -30.36 16.66
C PRO A 431 -4.13 -30.48 16.86
N ASP A 432 -3.58 -31.59 16.36
CA ASP A 432 -2.16 -31.75 16.13
C ASP A 432 -1.68 -30.83 14.99
N GLY A 433 -0.49 -30.25 15.15
CA GLY A 433 0.08 -29.34 14.15
C GLY A 433 -0.47 -27.92 14.23
N PHE A 434 -0.58 -27.26 13.07
CA PHE A 434 -1.16 -25.91 12.93
C PHE A 434 -2.68 -25.98 12.91
N PHE A 435 -3.34 -25.00 13.53
CA PHE A 435 -4.79 -24.81 13.43
C PHE A 435 -5.16 -23.35 13.74
N VAL A 436 -6.32 -22.91 13.25
CA VAL A 436 -6.80 -21.53 13.39
C VAL A 436 -8.00 -21.46 14.33
N ALA A 437 -7.98 -20.53 15.28
CA ALA A 437 -9.17 -20.02 15.94
C ALA A 437 -9.62 -18.72 15.23
N GLY A 438 -10.75 -18.77 14.53
CA GLY A 438 -11.35 -17.60 13.91
C GLY A 438 -12.08 -16.72 14.93
N LEU A 439 -11.76 -15.43 14.94
CA LEU A 439 -12.49 -14.38 15.68
C LEU A 439 -13.40 -13.55 14.75
N ASN A 440 -13.55 -14.01 13.50
CA ASN A 440 -14.41 -13.41 12.49
C ASN A 440 -15.89 -13.61 12.85
N LEU A 441 -16.63 -12.50 12.99
CA LEU A 441 -18.08 -12.51 13.09
C LEU A 441 -18.68 -12.59 11.69
N THR A 442 -19.84 -13.23 11.53
CA THR A 442 -20.51 -13.39 10.24
C THR A 442 -22.01 -13.15 10.36
N ALA A 443 -22.59 -12.48 9.38
CA ALA A 443 -24.03 -12.23 9.32
C ALA A 443 -24.69 -13.15 8.29
N ASP A 444 -25.82 -13.76 8.65
CA ASP A 444 -26.63 -14.48 7.68
C ASP A 444 -27.41 -13.52 6.76
N ARG A 445 -27.98 -14.06 5.68
CA ARG A 445 -28.68 -13.28 4.65
C ARG A 445 -29.93 -12.54 5.17
N CYS A 446 -30.58 -13.06 6.21
CA CYS A 446 -31.72 -12.40 6.87
C CYS A 446 -31.24 -11.26 7.79
N PHE A 447 -30.14 -11.46 8.52
CA PHE A 447 -29.51 -10.39 9.32
C PHE A 447 -29.07 -9.23 8.43
N MET A 448 -28.35 -9.52 7.33
CA MET A 448 -27.90 -8.50 6.37
C MET A 448 -29.07 -7.73 5.73
N ALA A 449 -30.14 -8.43 5.32
CA ALA A 449 -31.33 -7.80 4.75
C ALA A 449 -32.11 -6.94 5.77
N SER A 450 -32.09 -7.32 7.05
CA SER A 450 -32.78 -6.59 8.12
C SER A 450 -32.00 -5.36 8.61
N ASN A 451 -30.69 -5.28 8.35
CA ASN A 451 -29.79 -4.26 8.89
C ASN A 451 -28.98 -3.51 7.81
N PRO A 452 -29.61 -2.88 6.80
CA PRO A 452 -28.92 -2.29 5.64
C PRO A 452 -28.00 -1.10 5.95
N HIS A 453 -28.14 -0.51 7.14
CA HIS A 453 -27.27 0.56 7.65
C HIS A 453 -25.98 0.03 8.32
N ILE A 454 -25.97 -1.24 8.75
CA ILE A 454 -24.86 -1.90 9.41
C ILE A 454 -23.94 -2.53 8.35
N SER A 455 -22.66 -2.70 8.71
CA SER A 455 -21.65 -3.42 7.93
C SER A 455 -20.89 -4.39 8.84
N LEU A 456 -20.17 -5.35 8.27
CA LEU A 456 -19.32 -6.26 9.04
C LEU A 456 -18.34 -5.51 9.94
N ARG A 457 -17.73 -4.42 9.43
CA ARG A 457 -16.88 -3.51 10.21
C ARG A 457 -17.60 -2.94 11.43
N THR A 458 -18.88 -2.60 11.30
CA THR A 458 -19.68 -2.05 12.42
C THR A 458 -19.85 -3.11 13.51
N VAL A 459 -20.32 -4.31 13.12
CA VAL A 459 -20.54 -5.46 14.02
C VAL A 459 -19.26 -5.83 14.78
N THR A 460 -18.13 -5.94 14.07
CA THR A 460 -16.84 -6.31 14.68
C THR A 460 -16.31 -5.23 15.62
N MET A 461 -16.47 -3.93 15.29
CA MET A 461 -15.98 -2.84 16.14
C MET A 461 -16.83 -2.63 17.40
N GLU A 462 -18.15 -2.77 17.29
CA GLU A 462 -19.07 -2.66 18.44
C GLU A 462 -18.88 -3.80 19.46
N GLN A 463 -18.60 -5.02 18.97
CA GLN A 463 -18.41 -6.19 19.83
C GLN A 463 -16.93 -6.51 20.18
N TRP A 464 -15.98 -5.77 19.60
CA TRP A 464 -14.54 -5.97 19.81
C TRP A 464 -14.16 -6.03 21.29
N GLU A 465 -14.74 -5.20 22.14
CA GLU A 465 -14.42 -5.14 23.56
C GLU A 465 -14.82 -6.43 24.34
N CYS A 466 -15.76 -7.23 23.82
CA CYS A 466 -16.04 -8.56 24.36
C CYS A 466 -14.96 -9.56 23.93
N VAL A 467 -14.70 -9.64 22.62
CA VAL A 467 -13.70 -10.54 22.01
C VAL A 467 -12.30 -10.27 22.55
N ARG A 468 -11.92 -9.00 22.74
CA ARG A 468 -10.63 -8.54 23.27
C ARG A 468 -10.35 -9.12 24.65
N ARG A 469 -11.33 -9.09 25.55
CA ARG A 469 -11.18 -9.62 26.93
C ARG A 469 -10.95 -11.12 26.93
N TRP A 470 -11.74 -11.85 26.13
CA TRP A 470 -11.54 -13.30 25.96
C TRP A 470 -10.16 -13.60 25.38
N LEU A 471 -9.75 -12.88 24.33
CA LEU A 471 -8.45 -13.02 23.69
C LEU A 471 -7.28 -12.77 24.66
N GLU A 472 -7.38 -11.72 25.49
CA GLU A 472 -6.37 -11.35 26.48
C GLU A 472 -6.17 -12.41 27.57
N ASP A 473 -7.13 -13.31 27.81
CA ASP A 473 -6.98 -14.45 28.73
C ASP A 473 -6.30 -15.69 28.12
N GLN A 474 -6.35 -15.84 26.78
CA GLN A 474 -5.88 -17.05 26.07
C GLN A 474 -4.39 -17.34 26.24
N LYS A 475 -3.98 -18.59 26.03
CA LYS A 475 -2.60 -19.06 26.22
C LYS A 475 -2.15 -19.92 25.03
N PRO A 476 -1.00 -19.62 24.42
CA PRO A 476 -0.33 -20.57 23.55
C PRO A 476 0.40 -21.65 24.35
N GLY A 477 0.79 -22.71 23.66
CA GLY A 477 1.53 -23.84 24.20
C GLY A 477 0.96 -25.19 23.76
N SER A 478 1.50 -26.25 24.37
CA SER A 478 1.17 -27.65 24.09
C SER A 478 0.04 -28.22 24.96
N ASP A 479 -0.72 -27.38 25.66
CA ASP A 479 -1.88 -27.86 26.42
C ASP A 479 -3.06 -28.13 25.47
N MET A 480 -3.92 -29.09 25.80
CA MET A 480 -5.13 -29.40 24.99
C MET A 480 -6.06 -28.21 24.78
N THR A 481 -6.03 -27.20 25.67
CA THR A 481 -6.85 -25.98 25.62
C THR A 481 -6.09 -24.75 25.08
N SER A 482 -4.82 -24.90 24.68
CA SER A 482 -4.01 -23.79 24.14
C SER A 482 -4.39 -23.47 22.69
N LEU A 483 -4.24 -22.20 22.31
CA LEU A 483 -4.45 -21.72 20.94
C LEU A 483 -3.12 -21.61 20.17
N ASN A 484 -3.19 -21.68 18.84
CA ASN A 484 -2.04 -21.50 17.97
C ASN A 484 -2.22 -20.27 17.06
N ILE A 485 -2.76 -20.44 15.85
CA ILE A 485 -3.08 -19.30 14.99
C ILE A 485 -4.40 -18.70 15.47
N ILE A 486 -4.46 -17.38 15.56
CA ILE A 486 -5.68 -16.65 15.90
C ILE A 486 -5.91 -15.64 14.78
N ALA A 487 -6.97 -15.85 14.00
CA ALA A 487 -7.28 -15.06 12.81
C ALA A 487 -8.47 -14.13 13.06
N GLY A 488 -8.50 -12.98 12.40
CA GLY A 488 -9.62 -12.05 12.46
C GLY A 488 -9.61 -11.02 11.33
N ASP A 489 -10.59 -10.14 11.39
CA ASP A 489 -10.83 -9.08 10.41
C ASP A 489 -10.28 -7.72 10.89
N PHE A 490 -10.20 -6.75 9.98
CA PHE A 490 -9.88 -5.34 10.23
C PHE A 490 -8.54 -5.07 10.93
N ILE A 491 -7.51 -5.83 10.53
CA ILE A 491 -6.10 -5.61 10.89
C ILE A 491 -5.75 -4.11 10.76
N GLY A 492 -5.07 -3.56 11.76
CA GLY A 492 -4.68 -2.14 11.82
C GLY A 492 -5.74 -1.19 12.39
N LEU A 493 -7.04 -1.54 12.33
CA LEU A 493 -8.09 -0.78 13.02
C LEU A 493 -8.29 -1.22 14.48
N ILE A 494 -7.94 -2.47 14.80
CA ILE A 494 -7.95 -3.04 16.15
C ILE A 494 -6.56 -3.58 16.51
N PRO A 495 -6.15 -3.54 17.80
CA PRO A 495 -4.82 -3.98 18.26
C PRO A 495 -4.61 -5.51 18.24
N LEU A 496 -5.39 -6.25 17.44
CA LEU A 496 -5.47 -7.71 17.40
C LEU A 496 -4.10 -8.39 17.38
N CYS A 497 -3.24 -8.06 16.41
CA CYS A 497 -1.93 -8.66 16.27
C CYS A 497 -1.02 -8.39 17.48
N SER A 498 -1.03 -7.16 18.01
CA SER A 498 -0.22 -6.80 19.18
C SER A 498 -0.60 -7.60 20.45
N ILE A 499 -1.89 -7.88 20.63
CA ILE A 499 -2.38 -8.70 21.75
C ILE A 499 -1.94 -10.16 21.57
N ILE A 500 -2.14 -10.72 20.38
CA ILE A 500 -1.77 -12.11 20.05
C ILE A 500 -0.26 -12.33 20.23
N ILE A 501 0.57 -11.40 19.75
CA ILE A 501 2.04 -11.43 19.93
C ILE A 501 2.39 -11.41 21.42
N ASP A 502 1.77 -10.53 22.21
CA ASP A 502 2.01 -10.44 23.65
C ASP A 502 1.53 -11.67 24.44
N LEU A 503 0.64 -12.52 23.90
CA LEU A 503 0.29 -13.81 24.53
C LEU A 503 1.50 -14.75 24.65
N ASN A 504 2.47 -14.67 23.73
CA ASN A 504 3.69 -15.50 23.77
C ASN A 504 4.51 -15.26 25.05
N LYS A 505 4.43 -14.06 25.66
CA LYS A 505 5.09 -13.73 26.94
C LYS A 505 4.55 -14.57 28.11
N LYS A 506 3.39 -15.22 27.97
CA LYS A 506 2.85 -16.16 28.96
C LYS A 506 3.63 -17.48 29.03
N LEU A 507 4.35 -17.86 27.96
CA LEU A 507 5.19 -19.07 27.92
C LEU A 507 6.41 -18.94 28.85
N LEU A 508 7.05 -17.77 28.89
CA LEU A 508 8.19 -17.50 29.77
C LEU A 508 7.83 -17.67 31.26
N LYS A 509 6.64 -17.20 31.66
CA LYS A 509 6.12 -17.31 33.04
C LYS A 509 5.93 -18.75 33.52
N ARG A 510 5.93 -19.74 32.62
CA ARG A 510 5.89 -21.17 32.96
C ARG A 510 7.28 -21.79 33.22
N ARG A 511 8.36 -21.18 32.71
CA ARG A 511 9.73 -21.71 32.85
C ARG A 511 10.49 -21.19 34.06
N SER A 512 10.01 -20.11 34.70
CA SER A 512 10.56 -19.67 35.98
C SER A 512 10.38 -20.77 37.04
N PRO A 513 11.44 -21.32 37.65
CA PRO A 513 11.28 -22.33 38.68
C PRO A 513 10.54 -21.73 39.87
N LYS A 514 9.55 -22.45 40.42
CA LYS A 514 8.97 -22.10 41.72
C LYS A 514 10.11 -22.04 42.73
N LYS A 515 10.31 -20.88 43.38
CA LYS A 515 11.10 -20.85 44.62
C LYS A 515 10.43 -21.82 45.59
N VAL A 516 11.18 -22.84 46.00
CA VAL A 516 10.79 -23.65 47.15
C VAL A 516 11.04 -22.76 48.37
N GLU A 517 9.97 -22.32 49.01
CA GLU A 517 10.05 -21.80 50.37
C GLU A 517 10.31 -23.01 51.29
N VAL A 518 11.37 -22.90 52.09
CA VAL A 518 11.91 -23.93 53.00
C VAL A 518 11.90 -23.38 54.41
#